data_AF-A0A6B3SM64-F1
#
_entry.id   AF-A0A6B3SM64-F1
#
_cell.length_a   1.000
_cell.length_b   1.000
_cell.length_c   1.000
_cell.angle_alpha   90.00
_cell.angle_beta   90.00
_cell.angle_gamma   90.00
#
_symmetry.space_group_name_H-M   'P 1'
#
loop_
_entity.id
_entity.type
_entity.pdbx_description
1 polymer ?
#
loop_
_entity_poly.entity_id
_entity_poly.type
_entity_poly.pdbx_seq_one_letter_code
_entity_poly.pdbx_strand_id
1 'polypeptide(L)' 'MAKKEKLDPETAALIEWCTQVEGFLVAGGATLPQAQEHIEENVEWFTDMFYDGLTPEEAAKAALK' A
#
# COMPACT_ATOMS: atom_id res chain seq x y z
N MET A 1 -0.56 -26.39 -0.23
CA MET A 1 0.05 -25.45 0.73
C MET A 1 1.56 -25.60 0.62
N ALA A 2 2.15 -24.94 -0.37
CA ALA A 2 3.59 -24.95 -0.60
C ALA A 2 4.31 -24.29 0.58
N LYS A 3 5.61 -24.59 0.68
CA LYS A 3 6.53 -24.30 1.79
C LYS A 3 6.42 -22.85 2.28
N LYS A 4 6.79 -22.63 3.55
CA LYS A 4 7.07 -21.30 4.14
C LYS A 4 8.20 -20.61 3.34
N GLU A 5 7.88 -20.11 2.16
CA GLU A 5 8.71 -19.17 1.45
C GLU A 5 8.69 -17.90 2.30
N LYS A 6 9.85 -17.58 2.89
CA LYS A 6 10.03 -16.24 3.46
C LYS A 6 9.79 -15.30 2.29
N LEU A 7 8.80 -14.42 2.41
CA LEU A 7 8.70 -13.28 1.51
C LEU A 7 10.08 -12.64 1.43
N ASP A 8 10.51 -12.31 0.21
CA ASP A 8 11.70 -11.50 0.05
C ASP A 8 11.52 -10.18 0.83
N PRO A 9 12.61 -9.59 1.37
CA PRO A 9 12.52 -8.40 2.21
C PRO A 9 11.84 -7.21 1.52
N GLU A 10 11.92 -7.14 0.20
CA GLU A 10 11.34 -6.08 -0.62
C GLU A 10 9.82 -6.21 -0.70
N THR A 11 9.30 -7.39 -0.99
CA THR A 11 7.85 -7.67 -0.95
C THR A 11 7.30 -7.45 0.46
N ALA A 12 8.04 -7.83 1.51
CA ALA A 12 7.63 -7.57 2.87
C ALA A 12 7.57 -6.05 3.17
N ALA A 13 8.55 -5.29 2.69
CA ALA A 13 8.57 -3.84 2.81
C ALA A 13 7.43 -3.17 2.04
N LEU A 14 7.11 -3.64 0.82
CA LEU A 14 5.99 -3.15 0.03
C LEU A 14 4.65 -3.40 0.75
N ILE A 15 4.45 -4.60 1.31
CA ILE A 15 3.23 -4.92 2.07
C ILE A 15 3.10 -4.03 3.31
N GLU A 16 4.16 -3.86 4.08
CA GLU A 16 4.17 -2.96 5.25
C GLU A 16 3.90 -1.51 4.84
N TRP A 17 4.47 -1.08 3.71
CA TRP A 17 4.26 0.25 3.15
C TRP A 17 2.81 0.46 2.72
N CYS A 18 2.20 -0.49 1.98
CA CYS A 18 0.78 -0.44 1.60
C CYS A 18 -0.15 -0.45 2.83
N THR A 19 0.21 -1.20 3.88
CA THR A 19 -0.53 -1.20 5.16
C THR A 19 -0.52 0.18 5.82
N GLN A 20 0.58 0.93 5.69
CA GLN A 20 0.64 2.31 6.20
C GLN A 20 -0.20 3.26 5.34
N VAL A 21 -0.16 3.12 4.00
CA VAL A 21 -1.03 3.88 3.08
C VAL A 21 -2.50 3.69 3.46
N GLU A 22 -2.93 2.45 3.70
CA GLU A 22 -4.29 2.12 4.13
C GLU A 22 -4.71 2.92 5.38
N GLY A 23 -3.84 3.00 6.38
CA GLY A 23 -4.09 3.79 7.59
C GLY A 23 -4.29 5.28 7.30
N PHE A 24 -3.53 5.85 6.35
CA PHE A 24 -3.70 7.23 5.93
C PHE A 24 -4.97 7.46 5.10
N LEU A 25 -5.34 6.52 4.23
CA LEU A 25 -6.60 6.55 3.49
C LEU A 25 -7.80 6.52 4.45
N VAL A 26 -7.73 5.67 5.47
CA VAL A 26 -8.77 5.59 6.51
C VAL A 26 -8.82 6.89 7.33
N ALA A 27 -7.67 7.46 7.69
CA ALA A 27 -7.61 8.78 8.34
C ALA A 27 -8.17 9.90 7.45
N GLY A 28 -8.09 9.74 6.12
CA GLY A 28 -8.69 10.62 5.12
C GLY A 28 -10.20 10.45 4.94
N GLY A 29 -10.82 9.46 5.61
CA GLY A 29 -12.27 9.22 5.59
C GLY A 29 -12.71 7.99 4.80
N ALA A 30 -11.80 7.22 4.21
CA ALA A 30 -12.14 5.93 3.63
C ALA A 30 -12.48 4.91 4.73
N THR A 31 -13.33 3.94 4.42
CA THR A 31 -13.44 2.74 5.24
C THR A 31 -12.28 1.79 4.94
N LEU A 32 -11.96 0.89 5.88
CA LEU A 32 -10.91 -0.12 5.69
C LEU A 32 -11.10 -0.93 4.39
N PRO A 33 -12.31 -1.46 4.06
CA PRO A 33 -12.52 -2.17 2.81
C PRO A 33 -12.30 -1.30 1.56
N GLN A 34 -12.69 -0.02 1.60
CA GLN A 34 -12.47 0.89 0.47
C GLN A 34 -10.99 1.20 0.26
N ALA A 35 -10.22 1.35 1.34
CA ALA A 35 -8.78 1.54 1.25
C ALA A 35 -8.08 0.31 0.65
N GLN A 36 -8.48 -0.90 1.08
CA GLN A 36 -7.96 -2.16 0.53
C GLN A 36 -8.32 -2.34 -0.94
N GLU A 37 -9.59 -2.17 -1.29
CA GLU A 37 -10.07 -2.25 -2.68
C GLU A 37 -9.31 -1.26 -3.57
N HIS A 38 -9.13 -0.01 -3.10
CA HIS A 38 -8.37 0.99 -3.85
C HIS A 38 -6.90 0.62 -4.05
N ILE A 39 -6.24 0.08 -3.02
CA ILE A 39 -4.85 -0.39 -3.11
C ILE A 39 -4.73 -1.58 -4.06
N GLU A 40 -5.68 -2.53 -4.01
CA GLU A 40 -5.71 -3.70 -4.88
C GLU A 40 -5.95 -3.30 -6.35
N GLU A 41 -6.89 -2.40 -6.61
CA GLU A 41 -7.18 -1.89 -7.96
C GLU A 41 -6.01 -1.09 -8.54
N ASN A 42 -5.23 -0.43 -7.69
CA ASN A 42 -4.12 0.45 -8.10
C ASN A 42 -2.76 -0.12 -7.69
N VAL A 43 -2.63 -1.46 -7.61
CA VAL A 43 -1.42 -2.12 -7.10
C VAL A 43 -0.16 -1.74 -7.88
N GLU A 44 -0.25 -1.61 -9.20
CA GLU A 44 0.87 -1.19 -10.05
C GLU A 44 1.32 0.24 -9.71
N TRP A 45 0.35 1.15 -9.52
CA TRP A 45 0.62 2.55 -9.19
C TRP A 45 1.25 2.71 -7.80
N PHE A 46 0.76 1.97 -6.79
CA PHE A 46 1.36 1.96 -5.45
C PHE A 46 2.74 1.31 -5.44
N THR A 47 2.95 0.29 -6.28
CA THR A 47 4.25 -0.34 -6.46
C THR A 47 5.26 0.64 -7.06
N ASP A 48 4.86 1.41 -8.08
CA ASP A 48 5.69 2.47 -8.67
C ASP A 48 6.06 3.52 -7.62
N MET A 49 5.10 3.99 -6.81
CA MET A 49 5.37 4.96 -5.74
C MET A 49 6.36 4.45 -4.69
N PHE A 50 6.25 3.17 -4.32
CA PHE A 50 7.19 2.53 -3.42
C PHE A 50 8.61 2.52 -4.01
N TYR A 51 8.77 2.16 -5.28
CA TYR A 51 10.06 2.15 -5.96
C TYR A 51 10.61 3.56 -6.24
N ASP A 52 9.74 4.54 -6.43
CA ASP A 52 10.08 5.97 -6.53
C ASP A 52 10.50 6.57 -5.17
N GLY A 53 10.36 5.80 -4.07
CA GLY A 53 10.79 6.19 -2.73
C GLY A 53 9.84 7.15 -2.03
N LEU A 54 8.57 7.22 -2.45
CA LEU A 54 7.56 8.02 -1.77
C LEU A 54 7.25 7.44 -0.39
N THR A 55 6.95 8.31 0.56
CA THR A 55 6.42 7.88 1.85
C THR A 55 4.96 7.41 1.71
N PRO A 56 4.48 6.50 2.59
CA PRO A 56 3.08 6.06 2.55
C PRO A 56 2.08 7.23 2.69
N GLU A 57 2.44 8.28 3.44
CA GLU A 57 1.61 9.47 3.60
C GLU A 57 1.51 10.28 2.29
N GLU A 58 2.61 10.42 1.54
CA GLU A 58 2.62 11.10 0.25
C GLU A 58 1.79 10.33 -0.79
N ALA A 59 1.92 9.01 -0.82
CA ALA A 59 1.12 8.15 -1.68
C ALA A 59 -0.38 8.24 -1.36
N ALA A 60 -0.74 8.18 -0.07
CA ALA A 60 -2.12 8.35 0.36
C ALA A 60 -2.68 9.75 0.01
N LYS A 61 -1.88 10.81 0.17
CA LYS A 61 -2.26 12.16 -0.26
C LYS A 61 -2.44 12.27 -1.77
N ALA A 62 -1.65 11.54 -2.55
CA ALA A 62 -1.81 11.49 -4.00
C ALA A 62 -3.08 10.72 -4.41
N ALA A 63 -3.45 9.67 -3.67
CA ALA A 63 -4.66 8.88 -3.88
C ALA A 63 -5.96 9.62 -3.50
N LEU A 64 -5.88 10.56 -2.55
CA LEU A 64 -7.03 11.35 -2.07
C LEU A 64 -7.30 12.64 -2.88
N LYS A 65 -6.47 12.95 -3.90
CA LYS A 65 -6.65 14.12 -4.78
C LYS A 65 -7.57 13.81 -5.94
#